data_AF-A0A931VY81-F1
#
_entry.id   AF-A0A931VY81-F1
#
_cell.length_a   1.000
_cell.length_b   1.000
_cell.length_c   1.000
_cell.angle_alpha   90.00
_cell.angle_beta   90.00
_cell.angle_gamma   90.00
#
_symmetry.space_group_name_H-M   'P 1'
#
loop_
_entity.id
_entity.type
_entity.pdbx_description
1 polymer ?
#
loop_
_entity_poly.entity_id
_entity_poly.type
_entity_poly.pdbx_seq_one_letter_code
_entity_poly.pdbx_strand_id
1 'polypeptide(L)'
;MREHPDHFDAELLLRLYDLRREAKLRQARDWFVREFEAANVAELQRLTPPGSKENDFFRMNLGYWNMVASIVNHGLIKEEFFFENTGEFWVVWDKIKHLAPEMRDARKNPLMWKNLEALAEKFEKWMARQAPEALEAFRQRLAEASKKK
;
A
#
# COMPACT_ATOMS: atom_id res chain seq x y z
N MET A 1 13.26 -22.12 6.67
CA MET A 1 12.10 -21.19 6.70
C MET A 1 10.96 -21.92 7.40
N ARG A 2 10.16 -21.26 8.24
CA ARG A 2 9.03 -21.90 8.95
C ARG A 2 8.02 -22.47 7.92
N GLU A 3 7.43 -23.65 8.17
CA GLU A 3 6.50 -24.29 7.23
C GLU A 3 5.09 -23.70 7.29
N HIS A 4 4.63 -23.34 8.48
CA HIS A 4 3.33 -22.70 8.73
C HIS A 4 3.51 -21.36 9.46
N PRO A 5 2.56 -20.41 9.34
CA PRO A 5 2.49 -19.28 10.26
C PRO A 5 2.28 -19.79 11.70
N ASP A 6 2.81 -19.07 12.69
CA ASP A 6 2.62 -19.41 14.10
C ASP A 6 1.98 -18.24 14.88
N HIS A 7 1.92 -18.39 16.21
CA HIS A 7 1.32 -17.39 17.10
C HIS A 7 2.00 -16.02 16.98
N PHE A 8 3.30 -15.95 16.66
CA PHE A 8 4.01 -14.69 16.50
C PHE A 8 3.58 -13.95 15.23
N ASP A 9 3.40 -14.65 14.11
CA ASP A 9 2.85 -14.06 12.88
C ASP A 9 1.45 -13.48 13.13
N ALA A 10 0.60 -14.23 13.83
CA ALA A 10 -0.75 -13.80 14.19
C ALA A 10 -0.73 -12.57 15.10
N GLU A 11 0.14 -12.54 16.12
CA GLU A 11 0.27 -11.40 17.03
C GLU A 11 0.75 -10.14 16.29
N LEU A 12 1.76 -10.27 15.42
CA LEU A 12 2.23 -9.15 14.61
C LEU A 12 1.13 -8.64 13.68
N LEU A 13 0.37 -9.52 13.02
CA LEU A 13 -0.71 -9.13 12.13
C LEU A 13 -1.83 -8.41 12.88
N LEU A 14 -2.24 -8.91 14.05
CA LEU A 14 -3.22 -8.25 14.91
C LEU A 14 -2.73 -6.89 15.41
N ARG A 15 -1.44 -6.76 15.74
CA ARG A 15 -0.85 -5.49 16.16
C ARG A 15 -0.79 -4.47 15.03
N LEU A 16 -0.43 -4.88 13.81
CA LEU A 16 -0.53 -4.04 12.63
C LEU A 16 -2.00 -3.60 12.41
N TYR A 17 -2.95 -4.51 12.55
CA TYR A 17 -4.37 -4.19 12.45
C TYR A 17 -4.83 -3.18 13.52
N ASP A 18 -4.33 -3.27 14.75
CA ASP A 18 -4.59 -2.28 15.80
C ASP A 18 -3.99 -0.90 15.45
N LEU A 19 -2.73 -0.85 15.00
CA LEU A 19 -2.07 0.40 14.63
C LEU A 19 -2.79 1.14 13.49
N ARG A 20 -3.25 0.44 12.45
CA ARG A 20 -3.99 1.07 11.34
C ARG A 20 -5.39 1.58 11.72
N ARG A 21 -5.84 1.32 12.95
CA ARG A 21 -7.11 1.83 13.49
C ARG A 21 -6.98 3.15 14.23
N GLU A 22 -5.75 3.62 14.52
CA GLU A 22 -5.48 4.96 15.07
C GLU A 22 -6.27 6.01 14.28
N ALA A 23 -6.89 6.96 14.98
CA ALA A 23 -7.92 7.83 14.43
C ALA A 23 -7.41 8.66 13.23
N LYS A 24 -6.23 9.26 13.33
CA LYS A 24 -5.65 10.08 12.27
C LYS A 24 -5.21 9.20 11.09
N LEU A 25 -4.58 8.05 11.34
CA LEU A 25 -4.20 7.11 10.27
C LEU A 25 -5.42 6.50 9.57
N ARG A 26 -6.52 6.24 10.30
CA ARG A 26 -7.77 5.79 9.69
C ARG A 26 -8.32 6.83 8.72
N GLN A 27 -8.37 8.10 9.14
CA GLN A 27 -8.76 9.20 8.26
C GLN A 27 -7.83 9.33 7.04
N ALA A 28 -6.51 9.19 7.25
CA ALA A 28 -5.54 9.22 6.17
C ALA A 28 -5.75 8.10 5.15
N ARG A 29 -6.03 6.88 5.62
CA ARG A 29 -6.34 5.71 4.79
C ARG A 29 -7.64 5.91 4.01
N ASP A 30 -8.70 6.37 4.68
CA ASP A 30 -9.99 6.65 4.04
C ASP A 30 -9.86 7.72 2.95
N TRP A 31 -9.17 8.83 3.25
CA TRP A 31 -8.86 9.89 2.29
C TRP A 31 -8.02 9.36 1.12
N PHE A 32 -6.99 8.56 1.39
CA PHE A 32 -6.11 8.05 0.34
C PHE A 32 -6.85 7.13 -0.63
N VAL A 33 -7.71 6.24 -0.12
CA VAL A 33 -8.48 5.33 -0.97
C VAL A 33 -9.55 6.09 -1.74
N ARG A 34 -10.30 6.96 -1.05
CA ARG A 34 -11.47 7.61 -1.61
C ARG A 34 -11.09 8.84 -2.43
N GLU A 35 -10.29 9.75 -1.91
CA GLU A 35 -10.19 11.13 -2.43
C GLU A 35 -8.87 11.42 -3.16
N PHE A 36 -7.76 10.80 -2.76
CA PHE A 36 -6.48 11.05 -3.39
C PHE A 36 -6.44 10.54 -4.84
N GLU A 37 -6.17 11.41 -5.80
CA GLU A 37 -5.95 11.02 -7.20
C GLU A 37 -4.99 12.02 -7.85
N ALA A 38 -3.80 11.55 -8.23
CA ALA A 38 -2.79 12.37 -8.88
C ALA A 38 -2.30 11.63 -10.14
N ALA A 39 -2.48 12.22 -11.32
CA ALA A 39 -2.04 11.63 -12.58
C ALA A 39 -0.53 11.75 -12.79
N ASN A 40 0.11 12.73 -12.14
CA ASN A 40 1.54 13.02 -12.26
C ASN A 40 2.08 13.70 -10.98
N VAL A 41 3.40 13.88 -10.90
CA VAL A 41 4.05 14.44 -9.71
C VAL A 41 3.68 15.91 -9.47
N ALA A 42 3.42 16.71 -10.50
CA ALA A 42 2.99 18.09 -10.34
C ALA A 42 1.61 18.17 -9.65
N GLU A 43 0.67 17.30 -10.04
CA GLU A 43 -0.63 17.18 -9.36
C GLU A 43 -0.47 16.66 -7.93
N LEU A 44 0.39 15.68 -7.69
CA LEU A 44 0.71 15.21 -6.34
C LEU A 44 1.17 16.38 -5.46
N GLN A 45 2.10 17.21 -5.94
CA GLN A 45 2.62 18.36 -5.19
C GLN A 45 1.51 19.40 -4.91
N ARG A 46 0.62 19.64 -5.87
CA ARG A 46 -0.54 20.53 -5.70
C ARG A 46 -1.55 19.99 -4.69
N LEU A 47 -1.81 18.68 -4.71
CA LEU A 47 -2.76 18.00 -3.82
C LEU A 47 -2.21 17.78 -2.41
N THR A 48 -0.89 17.71 -2.26
CA THR A 48 -0.21 17.47 -0.98
C THR A 48 0.83 18.55 -0.66
N PRO A 49 0.45 19.86 -0.60
CA PRO A 49 1.39 20.92 -0.28
C PRO A 49 2.07 20.70 1.07
N PRO A 50 3.37 21.02 1.22
CA PRO A 50 4.05 20.89 2.51
C PRO A 50 3.29 21.60 3.64
N GLY A 51 3.04 20.88 4.74
CA GLY A 51 2.29 21.39 5.89
C GLY A 51 0.77 21.30 5.78
N SER A 52 0.22 20.83 4.65
CA SER A 52 -1.21 20.57 4.52
C SER A 52 -1.63 19.26 5.20
N LYS A 53 -2.93 19.15 5.49
CA LYS A 53 -3.55 17.93 6.03
C LYS A 53 -3.42 16.75 5.07
N GLU A 54 -3.53 17.01 3.77
CA GLU A 54 -3.38 16.02 2.69
C GLU A 54 -1.95 15.51 2.61
N ASN A 55 -0.95 16.38 2.83
CA ASN A 55 0.44 15.96 2.91
C ASN A 55 0.69 15.05 4.12
N ASP A 56 0.13 15.40 5.28
CA ASP A 56 0.15 14.54 6.46
C ASP A 56 -0.48 13.17 6.17
N PHE A 57 -1.68 13.16 5.58
CA PHE A 57 -2.40 11.94 5.27
C PHE A 57 -1.66 11.05 4.27
N PHE A 58 -1.16 11.64 3.19
CA PHE A 58 -0.35 10.95 2.19
C PHE A 58 0.87 10.28 2.82
N ARG A 59 1.64 11.04 3.62
CA ARG A 59 2.86 10.54 4.28
C ARG A 59 2.56 9.49 5.34
N MET A 60 1.51 9.65 6.13
CA MET A 60 1.10 8.69 7.15
C MET A 60 0.70 7.36 6.51
N ASN A 61 -0.16 7.39 5.50
CA ASN A 61 -0.64 6.18 4.84
C ASN A 61 0.49 5.42 4.12
N LEU A 62 1.26 6.11 3.27
CA LEU A 62 2.37 5.49 2.55
C LEU A 62 3.48 5.02 3.50
N GLY A 63 3.80 5.80 4.52
CA GLY A 63 4.79 5.44 5.52
C GLY A 63 4.41 4.18 6.27
N TYR A 64 3.16 4.08 6.72
CA TYR A 64 2.62 2.90 7.38
C TYR A 64 2.74 1.67 6.48
N TRP A 65 2.21 1.71 5.25
CA TRP A 65 2.23 0.55 4.36
C TRP A 65 3.62 0.17 3.87
N ASN A 66 4.53 1.13 3.65
CA ASN A 66 5.91 0.82 3.30
C ASN A 66 6.68 0.15 4.45
N MET A 67 6.37 0.50 5.71
CA MET A 67 6.93 -0.14 6.89
C MET A 67 6.34 -1.55 7.10
N VAL A 68 5.02 -1.73 6.94
CA VAL A 68 4.42 -3.08 6.94
C VAL A 68 5.03 -3.95 5.85
N ALA A 69 5.20 -3.40 4.65
CA ALA A 69 5.79 -4.13 3.55
C ALA A 69 7.24 -4.56 3.83
N SER A 70 8.02 -3.76 4.56
CA SER A 70 9.37 -4.17 4.95
C SER A 70 9.33 -5.34 5.93
N ILE A 71 8.43 -5.34 6.92
CA ILE A 71 8.27 -6.45 7.89
C ILE A 71 7.99 -7.76 7.15
N VAL A 72 7.04 -7.76 6.22
CA VAL A 72 6.67 -8.96 5.44
C VAL A 72 7.79 -9.39 4.50
N ASN A 73 8.42 -8.46 3.79
CA ASN A 73 9.52 -8.78 2.88
C ASN A 73 10.75 -9.39 3.57
N HIS A 74 10.94 -9.13 4.87
CA HIS A 74 12.01 -9.75 5.68
C HIS A 74 11.59 -11.10 6.29
N GLY A 75 10.39 -11.62 5.98
CA GLY A 75 9.91 -12.91 6.44
C GLY A 75 9.51 -12.94 7.93
N LEU A 76 9.32 -11.78 8.56
CA LEU A 76 8.83 -11.69 9.94
C LEU A 76 7.37 -12.09 10.06
N ILE A 77 6.60 -11.89 8.99
CA ILE A 77 5.26 -12.45 8.80
C ILE A 77 5.30 -13.27 7.51
N LYS A 78 4.79 -14.51 7.56
CA LYS A 78 4.55 -15.35 6.39
C LYS A 78 3.74 -14.60 5.33
N GLU A 79 4.29 -14.50 4.12
CA GLU A 79 3.72 -13.68 3.04
C GLU A 79 2.29 -14.10 2.68
N GLU A 80 2.05 -15.39 2.46
CA GLU A 80 0.72 -15.91 2.11
C GLU A 80 -0.31 -15.64 3.22
N PHE A 81 0.08 -15.84 4.48
CA PHE A 81 -0.78 -15.54 5.63
C PHE A 81 -1.11 -14.04 5.72
N PHE A 82 -0.16 -13.16 5.37
CA PHE A 82 -0.43 -11.73 5.28
C PHE A 82 -1.39 -11.39 4.13
N PHE A 83 -1.19 -12.00 2.94
CA PHE A 83 -2.00 -11.75 1.74
C PHE A 83 -3.46 -12.17 1.90
N GLU A 84 -3.73 -13.26 2.62
CA GLU A 84 -5.08 -13.72 2.94
C GLU A 84 -5.89 -12.70 3.77
N ASN A 85 -5.20 -11.91 4.60
CA ASN A 85 -5.83 -11.04 5.60
C ASN A 85 -5.78 -9.55 5.25
N THR A 86 -4.86 -9.14 4.37
CA THR A 86 -4.56 -7.74 4.12
C THR A 86 -4.35 -7.48 2.63
N GLY A 87 -5.16 -6.62 2.01
CA GLY A 87 -5.01 -6.24 0.58
C GLY A 87 -4.80 -4.75 0.31
N GLU A 88 -4.99 -3.87 1.30
CA GLU A 88 -4.97 -2.41 1.06
C GLU A 88 -3.60 -1.87 0.64
N PHE A 89 -2.49 -2.47 1.06
CA PHE A 89 -1.15 -2.06 0.60
C PHE A 89 -1.04 -2.10 -0.94
N TRP A 90 -1.68 -3.07 -1.59
CA TRP A 90 -1.69 -3.19 -3.04
C TRP A 90 -2.49 -2.05 -3.67
N VAL A 91 -3.65 -1.69 -3.10
CA VAL A 91 -4.43 -0.50 -3.55
C VAL A 91 -3.59 0.78 -3.41
N VAL A 92 -2.86 0.92 -2.30
CA VAL A 92 -1.99 2.08 -2.08
C VAL A 92 -0.87 2.14 -3.12
N TRP A 93 -0.22 1.01 -3.42
CA TRP A 93 0.80 0.94 -4.46
C TRP A 93 0.21 1.23 -5.85
N ASP A 94 -0.92 0.64 -6.19
CA ASP A 94 -1.56 0.78 -7.49
C ASP A 94 -1.84 2.25 -7.84
N LYS A 95 -2.27 3.05 -6.85
CA LYS A 95 -2.54 4.49 -7.00
C LYS A 95 -1.30 5.38 -7.10
N ILE A 96 -0.09 4.88 -6.80
CA ILE A 96 1.14 5.70 -6.81
C ILE A 96 2.28 5.12 -7.65
N LYS A 97 2.14 3.90 -8.19
CA LYS A 97 3.21 3.21 -8.94
C LYS A 97 3.72 4.03 -10.13
N HIS A 98 2.85 4.78 -10.81
CA HIS A 98 3.21 5.64 -11.94
C HIS A 98 3.97 6.90 -11.50
N LEU A 99 3.80 7.34 -10.25
CA LEU A 99 4.51 8.49 -9.67
C LEU A 99 5.92 8.11 -9.18
N ALA A 100 6.14 6.83 -8.88
CA ALA A 100 7.36 6.36 -8.22
C ALA A 100 8.66 6.67 -8.98
N PRO A 101 8.77 6.49 -10.32
CA PRO A 101 10.02 6.78 -11.04
C PRO A 101 10.45 8.24 -10.93
N GLU A 102 9.53 9.17 -11.19
CA GLU A 102 9.80 10.61 -11.13
C GLU A 102 10.07 11.06 -9.69
N MET A 103 9.34 10.52 -8.70
CA MET A 103 9.60 10.82 -7.29
C MET A 103 10.97 10.33 -6.80
N ARG A 104 11.41 9.14 -7.25
CA ARG A 104 12.75 8.61 -6.96
C ARG A 104 13.84 9.50 -7.53
N ASP A 105 13.68 9.99 -8.75
CA ASP A 105 14.64 10.90 -9.37
C ASP A 105 14.65 12.29 -8.69
N ALA A 106 13.47 12.88 -8.47
CA ALA A 106 13.34 14.19 -7.82
C ALA A 106 13.94 14.21 -6.40
N ARG A 107 13.86 13.07 -5.69
CA ARG A 107 14.39 12.93 -4.33
C ARG A 107 15.80 12.32 -4.27
N LYS A 108 16.38 11.97 -5.42
CA LYS A 108 17.67 11.26 -5.54
C LYS A 108 17.74 10.04 -4.61
N ASN A 109 16.62 9.32 -4.51
CA ASN A 109 16.47 8.14 -3.66
C ASN A 109 15.83 6.99 -4.45
N PRO A 110 16.63 6.06 -5.01
CA PRO A 110 16.10 4.94 -5.76
C PRO A 110 15.34 3.93 -4.89
N LEU A 111 15.49 4.00 -3.56
CA LEU A 111 14.85 3.08 -2.61
C LEU A 111 13.47 3.57 -2.15
N MET A 112 13.02 4.75 -2.60
CA MET A 112 11.72 5.29 -2.24
C MET A 112 10.61 4.29 -2.61
N TRP A 113 9.84 3.89 -1.60
CA TRP A 113 8.72 2.94 -1.68
C TRP A 113 9.07 1.53 -2.19
N LYS A 114 10.36 1.17 -2.23
CA LYS A 114 10.83 -0.13 -2.75
C LYS A 114 10.17 -1.33 -2.05
N ASN A 115 9.96 -1.26 -0.74
CA ASN A 115 9.35 -2.39 -0.01
C ASN A 115 7.89 -2.58 -0.41
N LEU A 116 7.15 -1.47 -0.54
CA LEU A 116 5.76 -1.49 -0.96
C LEU A 116 5.61 -2.04 -2.38
N GLU A 117 6.44 -1.58 -3.32
CA GLU A 117 6.56 -2.10 -4.68
C GLU A 117 6.81 -3.62 -4.69
N ALA A 118 7.87 -4.05 -4.02
CA ALA A 118 8.27 -5.46 -4.00
C ALA A 118 7.18 -6.37 -3.40
N LEU A 119 6.48 -5.91 -2.35
CA LEU A 119 5.39 -6.69 -1.76
C LEU A 119 4.17 -6.73 -2.68
N ALA A 120 3.82 -5.62 -3.33
CA ALA A 120 2.72 -5.56 -4.29
C ALA A 120 2.95 -6.51 -5.48
N GLU A 121 4.17 -6.58 -6.02
CA GLU A 121 4.51 -7.52 -7.08
C GLU A 121 4.40 -8.98 -6.64
N LYS A 122 4.79 -9.31 -5.39
CA LYS A 122 4.62 -10.65 -4.82
C LYS A 122 3.15 -11.00 -4.66
N PHE A 123 2.34 -10.06 -4.21
CA PHE A 123 0.89 -10.23 -4.08
C PHE A 123 0.22 -10.48 -5.42
N GLU A 124 0.58 -9.75 -6.47
CA GLU A 124 0.03 -9.98 -7.81
C GLU A 124 0.38 -11.38 -8.32
N LYS A 125 1.62 -11.84 -8.12
CA LYS A 125 2.04 -13.20 -8.47
C LYS A 125 1.29 -14.27 -7.68
N TRP A 126 1.04 -14.02 -6.39
CA TRP A 126 0.26 -14.92 -5.55
C TRP A 126 -1.21 -14.97 -6.01
N MET A 127 -1.86 -13.81 -6.19
CA MET A 127 -3.25 -13.72 -6.68
C MET A 127 -3.42 -14.35 -8.06
N ALA A 128 -2.47 -14.15 -8.99
CA ALA A 128 -2.54 -14.77 -10.32
C ALA A 128 -2.53 -16.31 -10.28
N ARG A 129 -1.94 -16.90 -9.23
CA ARG A 129 -1.94 -18.36 -9.02
C ARG A 129 -3.19 -18.84 -8.30
N GLN A 130 -3.67 -18.09 -7.31
CA GLN A 130 -4.79 -18.49 -6.46
C GLN A 130 -6.15 -18.18 -7.09
N ALA A 131 -6.29 -17.02 -7.71
CA ALA A 131 -7.55 -16.48 -8.23
C ALA A 131 -7.31 -15.44 -9.35
N PRO A 132 -6.88 -15.87 -10.56
CA PRO A 132 -6.50 -14.96 -11.64
C PRO A 132 -7.63 -14.01 -12.07
N GLU A 133 -8.86 -14.52 -12.16
CA GLU A 133 -10.06 -13.73 -12.52
C GLU A 133 -10.40 -12.68 -11.45
N ALA A 134 -10.13 -12.99 -10.18
CA ALA A 134 -10.39 -12.07 -9.07
C ALA A 134 -9.46 -10.86 -9.09
N LEU A 135 -8.19 -11.03 -9.50
CA LEU A 135 -7.24 -9.93 -9.64
C LEU A 135 -7.69 -8.95 -10.72
N GLU A 136 -8.07 -9.46 -11.89
CA GLU A 136 -8.57 -8.62 -12.99
C GLU A 136 -9.87 -7.92 -12.61
N ALA A 137 -10.82 -8.64 -12.00
CA ALA A 137 -12.05 -8.04 -11.49
C ALA A 137 -11.78 -6.97 -10.41
N PHE A 138 -10.71 -7.11 -9.63
CA PHE A 138 -10.35 -6.10 -8.62
C PHE A 138 -9.76 -4.85 -9.28
N ARG A 139 -8.86 -5.00 -10.26
CA ARG A 139 -8.32 -3.89 -11.07
C ARG A 139 -9.43 -3.10 -11.77
N GLN A 140 -10.40 -3.79 -12.38
CA GLN A 140 -11.54 -3.14 -13.02
C GLN A 140 -12.36 -2.32 -12.03
N ARG A 141 -12.68 -2.89 -10.86
CA ARG A 141 -13.42 -2.18 -9.80
C ARG A 141 -12.69 -0.93 -9.30
N LEU A 142 -11.37 -0.98 -9.14
CA LEU A 142 -10.58 0.19 -8.77
C LEU A 142 -10.61 1.27 -9.85
N ALA A 143 -10.43 0.89 -11.12
CA ALA A 143 -10.49 1.82 -12.24
C ALA A 143 -11.87 2.49 -12.40
N GLU A 144 -12.95 1.73 -12.22
CA GLU A 144 -14.32 2.27 -12.25
C GLU A 144 -14.61 3.21 -11.07
N ALA A 145 -14.08 2.92 -9.89
CA ALA A 145 -14.23 3.79 -8.73
C ALA A 145 -13.53 5.15 -8.93
N SER A 146 -12.37 5.17 -9.61
CA SER A 146 -11.68 6.42 -10.03
C SER A 146 -12.54 7.23 -11.01
N LYS A 147 -13.16 6.58 -12.00
CA LYS A 147 -13.94 7.24 -13.06
C LYS A 147 -15.27 7.87 -12.60
N LYS A 148 -15.81 7.46 -11.44
CA LYS A 148 -17.12 7.92 -10.94
C LYS A 148 -17.03 9.17 -10.06
N LYS A 149 -15.86 9.82 -10.01
CA LYS A 149 -15.60 11.05 -9.25
C LYS A 149 -15.39 12.24 -10.17
#